data_AF-A0A524LX57-F1
#
_entry.id   AF-A0A524LX57-F1
#
_cell.length_a   1.000
_cell.length_b   1.000
_cell.length_c   1.000
_cell.angle_alpha   90.00
_cell.angle_beta   90.00
_cell.angle_gamma   90.00
#
_symmetry.space_group_name_H-M   'P 1'
#
loop_
_entity.id
_entity.type
_entity.pdbx_description
1 polymer ?
#
loop_
_entity_poly.entity_id
_entity_poly.type
_entity_poly.pdbx_seq_one_letter_code
_entity_poly.pdbx_strand_id
1 'polypeptide(L)'
;MKFSCPKCKSKIEIQKTFNKKMHVSCSSCGIEDLLEFSKNYDEVFLEFLSRFDDGLVSEKGISENLKDEGIIRDENEIKKMIGKNKPDIITEAVLFSKKDYISEYKILKHPEPKMGCNVDEMGLEDEITTYLKKIQINQFYKFQEESIKEIIFGESVIIEAPTASGKTEAFLIPVIQKIK
;
A
#
# COMPACT_ATOMS: atom_id res chain seq x y z
N MET A 1 -22.00 24.68 1.29
CA MET A 1 -21.50 23.43 0.65
C MET A 1 -21.84 23.51 -0.83
N LYS A 2 -20.90 23.27 -1.75
CA LYS A 2 -21.12 23.49 -3.20
C LYS A 2 -22.14 22.51 -3.82
N PHE A 3 -22.11 21.25 -3.38
CA PHE A 3 -23.03 20.20 -3.84
C PHE A 3 -23.72 19.56 -2.63
N SER A 4 -25.05 19.65 -2.58
CA SER A 4 -25.88 19.20 -1.45
C SER A 4 -26.97 18.27 -1.94
N CYS A 5 -27.14 17.16 -1.23
CA CYS A 5 -28.09 16.12 -1.55
C CYS A 5 -29.53 16.66 -1.58
N PRO A 6 -30.30 16.44 -2.66
CA PRO A 6 -31.68 16.92 -2.74
C PRO A 6 -32.56 16.28 -1.64
N LYS A 7 -32.28 15.02 -1.28
CA LYS A 7 -33.03 14.22 -0.30
C LYS A 7 -32.72 14.56 1.16
N CYS A 8 -31.44 14.58 1.56
CA CYS A 8 -31.04 14.72 2.98
C CYS A 8 -30.18 15.94 3.30
N LYS A 9 -29.88 16.79 2.29
CA LYS A 9 -29.04 17.99 2.40
C LYS A 9 -27.58 17.76 2.81
N SER A 10 -27.16 16.52 3.07
CA SER A 10 -25.76 16.15 3.26
C SER A 10 -24.91 16.44 2.02
N LYS A 11 -23.59 16.47 2.19
CA LYS A 11 -22.63 16.63 1.09
C LYS A 11 -22.76 15.48 0.08
N ILE A 12 -22.65 15.82 -1.20
CA ILE A 12 -22.51 14.85 -2.30
C ILE A 12 -21.05 14.70 -2.70
N GLU A 13 -20.66 13.47 -3.02
CA GLU A 13 -19.37 13.13 -3.61
C GLU A 13 -19.55 12.89 -5.11
N ILE A 14 -18.70 13.54 -5.92
CA ILE A 14 -18.65 13.35 -7.37
C ILE A 14 -17.24 12.85 -7.70
N GLN A 15 -17.17 11.66 -8.28
CA GLN A 15 -15.91 10.99 -8.59
C GLN A 15 -15.85 10.64 -10.08
N LYS A 16 -14.72 10.94 -10.72
CA LYS A 16 -14.47 10.54 -12.10
C LYS A 16 -14.15 9.05 -12.13
N THR A 17 -14.78 8.33 -13.03
CA THR A 17 -14.57 6.90 -13.23
C THR A 17 -13.57 6.62 -14.36
N PHE A 18 -13.02 5.41 -14.38
CA PHE A 18 -12.04 4.98 -15.40
C PHE A 18 -12.64 4.89 -16.81
N ASN A 19 -13.94 4.58 -16.92
CA ASN A 19 -14.67 4.48 -18.18
C ASN A 19 -15.17 5.85 -18.73
N LYS A 20 -14.60 6.98 -18.29
CA LYS A 20 -15.02 8.34 -18.67
C LYS A 20 -16.50 8.61 -18.33
N LYS A 21 -16.92 8.23 -17.13
CA LYS A 21 -18.19 8.65 -16.53
C LYS A 21 -17.94 9.38 -15.21
N MET A 22 -19.00 9.89 -14.62
CA MET A 22 -19.00 10.58 -13.34
C MET A 22 -19.99 9.89 -12.41
N HIS A 23 -19.46 9.35 -11.31
CA HIS A 23 -20.27 8.76 -10.26
C HIS A 23 -20.64 9.84 -9.24
N VAL A 24 -21.93 10.06 -9.04
CA VAL A 24 -22.47 11.01 -8.06
C VAL A 24 -23.14 10.21 -6.95
N SER A 25 -22.72 10.39 -5.69
CA SER A 25 -23.28 9.64 -4.56
C SER A 25 -23.42 10.46 -3.29
N CYS A 26 -24.41 10.09 -2.47
CA CYS A 26 -24.61 10.64 -1.13
C CYS A 26 -24.44 9.57 -0.07
N SER A 27 -23.40 9.71 0.77
CA SER A 27 -23.09 8.76 1.84
C SER A 27 -24.10 8.72 2.98
N SER A 28 -24.95 9.75 3.15
CA SER A 28 -25.93 9.80 4.25
C SER A 28 -27.26 9.13 3.93
N CYS A 29 -27.78 9.28 2.72
CA CYS A 29 -29.09 8.71 2.34
C CYS A 29 -29.01 7.64 1.25
N GLY A 30 -27.80 7.33 0.75
CA GLY A 30 -27.55 6.23 -0.16
C GLY A 30 -27.96 6.45 -1.62
N ILE A 31 -28.40 7.66 -2.01
CA ILE A 31 -28.71 7.93 -3.41
C ILE A 31 -27.42 8.01 -4.22
N GLU A 32 -27.43 7.41 -5.39
CA GLU A 32 -26.31 7.38 -6.32
C GLU A 32 -26.80 7.40 -7.76
N ASP A 33 -26.00 7.96 -8.67
CA ASP A 33 -26.24 7.96 -10.12
C ASP A 33 -24.91 7.94 -10.89
N LEU A 34 -24.99 7.53 -12.15
CA LEU A 34 -23.86 7.45 -13.04
C LEU A 34 -24.14 8.22 -14.34
N LEU A 35 -23.34 9.25 -14.58
CA LEU A 35 -23.53 10.21 -15.66
C LEU A 35 -22.34 10.19 -16.63
N GLU A 36 -22.55 10.72 -17.83
CA GLU A 36 -21.46 10.90 -18.79
C GLU A 36 -20.42 11.91 -18.27
N PHE A 37 -19.17 11.76 -18.70
CA PHE A 37 -18.11 12.66 -18.26
C PHE A 37 -18.30 14.09 -18.81
N SER A 38 -18.38 15.05 -17.89
CA SER A 38 -18.16 16.48 -18.18
C SER A 38 -16.96 17.01 -17.40
N LYS A 39 -16.21 17.96 -17.99
CA LYS A 39 -15.15 18.68 -17.28
C LYS A 39 -15.71 19.61 -16.20
N ASN A 40 -17.01 19.93 -16.27
CA ASN A 40 -17.68 20.85 -15.37
C ASN A 40 -18.53 20.06 -14.36
N TYR A 41 -18.07 20.02 -13.10
CA TYR A 41 -18.79 19.35 -12.02
C TYR A 41 -20.19 19.93 -11.76
N ASP A 42 -20.41 21.22 -12.07
CA ASP A 42 -21.72 21.85 -11.90
C ASP A 42 -22.74 21.31 -12.92
N GLU A 43 -22.31 21.01 -14.16
CA GLU A 43 -23.17 20.37 -15.18
C GLU A 43 -23.57 18.95 -14.77
N VAL A 44 -22.60 18.15 -14.33
CA VAL A 44 -22.82 16.79 -13.81
C VAL A 44 -23.82 16.83 -12.66
N PHE A 45 -23.69 17.80 -11.76
CA PHE A 45 -24.60 17.94 -10.64
C PHE A 45 -26.01 18.39 -11.05
N LEU A 46 -26.13 19.28 -12.03
CA LEU A 46 -27.44 19.71 -12.56
C LEU A 46 -28.16 18.55 -13.28
N GLU A 47 -27.44 17.76 -14.06
CA GLU A 47 -27.99 16.57 -14.72
C GLU A 47 -28.45 15.53 -13.68
N PHE A 48 -27.67 15.32 -12.62
CA PHE A 48 -28.06 14.48 -11.49
C PHE A 48 -29.36 14.97 -10.84
N LEU A 49 -29.51 16.29 -10.62
CA LEU A 49 -30.74 16.84 -10.04
C LEU A 49 -31.94 16.64 -10.96
N SER A 50 -31.79 16.84 -12.28
CA SER A 50 -32.85 16.58 -13.26
C SER A 50 -33.33 15.13 -13.19
N ARG A 51 -32.39 14.18 -13.19
CA ARG A 51 -32.69 12.75 -13.12
C ARG A 51 -33.30 12.35 -11.76
N PHE A 52 -32.92 13.03 -10.69
CA PHE A 52 -33.52 12.82 -9.37
C PHE A 52 -34.99 13.24 -9.37
N ASP A 53 -35.30 14.41 -9.93
CA ASP A 53 -36.67 14.92 -10.05
C ASP A 53 -37.53 14.02 -10.97
N ASP A 54 -36.92 13.44 -12.01
CA ASP A 54 -37.56 12.46 -12.91
C ASP A 54 -37.73 11.06 -12.28
N GLY A 55 -37.23 10.86 -11.05
CA GLY A 55 -37.30 9.57 -10.36
C GLY A 55 -36.38 8.48 -10.93
N LEU A 56 -35.36 8.87 -11.70
CA LEU A 56 -34.40 7.96 -12.36
C LEU A 56 -33.18 7.63 -11.48
N VAL A 57 -33.02 8.31 -10.34
CA VAL A 57 -31.91 8.10 -9.39
C VAL A 57 -32.23 6.97 -8.42
N SER A 58 -31.34 5.99 -8.31
CA SER A 58 -31.57 4.81 -7.48
C SER A 58 -31.12 5.01 -6.02
N GLU A 59 -31.85 4.43 -5.08
CA GLU A 59 -31.46 4.42 -3.65
C GLU A 59 -30.60 3.23 -3.24
N LYS A 60 -30.60 2.14 -4.04
CA LYS A 60 -29.89 0.87 -3.75
C LYS A 60 -29.52 0.04 -4.99
N GLY A 61 -29.94 0.42 -6.19
CA GLY A 61 -29.90 -0.44 -7.39
C GLY A 61 -28.64 -0.31 -8.25
N ILE A 62 -27.84 0.72 -8.04
CA ILE A 62 -26.69 1.03 -8.90
C ILE A 62 -25.40 0.34 -8.43
N SER A 63 -25.37 -0.31 -7.27
CA SER A 63 -24.25 -1.18 -6.92
C SER A 63 -24.00 -2.33 -7.92
N GLU A 64 -25.01 -2.75 -8.69
CA GLU A 64 -24.86 -3.72 -9.79
C GLU A 64 -24.37 -3.01 -11.07
N ASN A 65 -24.97 -1.86 -11.42
CA ASN A 65 -24.53 -1.06 -12.57
C ASN A 65 -23.08 -0.54 -12.41
N LEU A 66 -22.63 -0.16 -11.20
CA LEU A 66 -21.26 0.26 -10.91
C LEU A 66 -20.26 -0.90 -11.05
N LYS A 67 -20.70 -2.15 -10.83
CA LYS A 67 -19.89 -3.35 -11.10
C LYS A 67 -19.79 -3.61 -12.59
N ASP A 68 -20.93 -3.59 -13.28
CA ASP A 68 -21.02 -3.83 -14.72
C ASP A 68 -20.26 -2.77 -15.53
N GLU A 69 -20.20 -1.55 -15.01
CA GLU A 69 -19.47 -0.44 -15.60
C GLU A 69 -18.00 -0.33 -15.15
N GLY A 70 -17.53 -1.23 -14.28
CA GLY A 70 -16.12 -1.32 -13.87
C GLY A 70 -15.65 -0.16 -12.98
N ILE A 71 -16.57 0.44 -12.23
CA ILE A 71 -16.31 1.61 -11.36
C ILE A 71 -15.91 1.14 -9.96
N ILE A 72 -16.53 0.06 -9.50
CA ILE A 72 -16.21 -0.62 -8.26
C ILE A 72 -15.99 -2.09 -8.63
N ARG A 73 -14.91 -2.71 -8.14
CA ARG A 73 -14.74 -4.15 -8.33
C ARG A 73 -15.80 -4.93 -7.57
N ASP A 74 -16.30 -6.00 -8.18
CA ASP A 74 -17.19 -6.91 -7.50
C ASP A 74 -16.48 -7.58 -6.32
N GLU A 75 -17.18 -7.76 -5.20
CA GLU A 75 -16.60 -8.39 -4.02
C GLU A 75 -16.09 -9.81 -4.33
N ASN A 76 -16.72 -10.55 -5.23
CA ASN A 76 -16.23 -11.88 -5.62
C ASN A 76 -14.95 -11.77 -6.44
N GLU A 77 -14.77 -10.69 -7.21
CA GLU A 77 -13.53 -10.44 -7.93
C GLU A 77 -12.39 -10.10 -6.98
N ILE A 78 -12.64 -9.26 -5.96
CA ILE A 78 -11.68 -8.98 -4.89
C ILE A 78 -11.33 -10.26 -4.14
N LYS A 79 -12.32 -11.09 -3.78
CA LYS A 79 -12.09 -12.39 -3.13
C LYS A 79 -11.25 -13.34 -4.00
N LYS A 80 -11.51 -13.39 -5.31
CA LYS A 80 -10.69 -14.18 -6.26
C LYS A 80 -9.25 -13.66 -6.32
N MET A 81 -9.07 -12.34 -6.32
CA MET A 81 -7.76 -11.69 -6.35
C MET A 81 -6.95 -11.94 -5.06
N ILE A 82 -7.60 -11.89 -3.90
CA ILE A 82 -7.00 -12.25 -2.61
C ILE A 82 -6.62 -13.74 -2.58
N GLY A 83 -7.45 -14.59 -3.17
CA GLY A 83 -7.24 -16.04 -3.24
C GLY A 83 -7.27 -16.67 -1.84
N LYS A 84 -6.18 -17.35 -1.45
CA LYS A 84 -6.05 -18.01 -0.13
C LYS A 84 -5.39 -17.12 0.93
N ASN A 85 -5.04 -15.89 0.57
CA ASN A 85 -4.34 -14.99 1.48
C ASN A 85 -5.30 -14.41 2.52
N LYS A 86 -4.75 -14.01 3.67
CA LYS A 86 -5.49 -13.33 4.73
C LYS A 86 -4.90 -11.93 4.90
N PRO A 87 -5.47 -10.90 4.24
CA PRO A 87 -5.04 -9.53 4.47
C PRO A 87 -5.25 -9.15 5.95
N ASP A 88 -4.43 -8.23 6.46
CA ASP A 88 -4.69 -7.61 7.75
C ASP A 88 -5.91 -6.67 7.67
N ILE A 89 -6.38 -6.20 8.82
CA ILE A 89 -7.60 -5.38 8.95
C ILE A 89 -7.54 -4.12 8.07
N ILE A 90 -6.38 -3.47 7.98
CA ILE A 90 -6.23 -2.22 7.21
C ILE A 90 -6.25 -2.55 5.72
N THR A 91 -5.48 -3.55 5.31
CA THR A 91 -5.46 -3.99 3.91
C THR A 91 -6.83 -4.47 3.46
N GLU A 92 -7.56 -5.22 4.30
CA GLU A 92 -8.93 -5.66 4.02
C GLU A 92 -9.88 -4.47 3.86
N ALA A 93 -9.80 -3.48 4.76
CA ALA A 93 -10.62 -2.27 4.68
C ALA A 93 -10.38 -1.48 3.39
N VAL A 94 -9.14 -1.43 2.89
CA VAL A 94 -8.81 -0.81 1.60
C VAL A 94 -9.33 -1.66 0.45
N LEU A 95 -9.08 -2.98 0.48
CA LEU A 95 -9.44 -3.93 -0.59
C LEU A 95 -10.93 -3.93 -0.88
N PHE A 96 -11.77 -3.87 0.16
CA PHE A 96 -13.23 -3.84 0.03
C PHE A 96 -13.80 -2.41 0.06
N SER A 97 -12.94 -1.39 0.06
CA SER A 97 -13.42 -0.01 -0.05
C SER A 97 -13.97 0.24 -1.45
N LYS A 98 -15.08 0.98 -1.53
CA LYS A 98 -15.66 1.46 -2.81
C LYS A 98 -15.01 2.76 -3.30
N LYS A 99 -13.88 3.15 -2.71
CA LYS A 99 -13.22 4.44 -2.98
C LYS A 99 -12.23 4.37 -4.13
N ASP A 100 -11.63 3.19 -4.33
CA ASP A 100 -10.56 2.99 -5.30
C ASP A 100 -10.86 1.74 -6.15
N TYR A 101 -10.50 1.77 -7.43
CA TYR A 101 -10.54 0.59 -8.29
C TYR A 101 -9.20 -0.15 -8.19
N ILE A 102 -9.20 -1.31 -7.55
CA ILE A 102 -7.98 -2.09 -7.32
C ILE A 102 -7.76 -3.04 -8.48
N SER A 103 -6.70 -2.81 -9.25
CA SER A 103 -6.39 -3.60 -10.45
C SER A 103 -5.64 -4.89 -10.16
N GLU A 104 -4.76 -4.89 -9.15
CA GLU A 104 -3.91 -6.02 -8.80
C GLU A 104 -3.62 -6.02 -7.30
N TYR A 105 -3.59 -7.22 -6.73
CA TYR A 105 -3.13 -7.46 -5.36
C TYR A 105 -2.12 -8.58 -5.36
N LYS A 106 -0.94 -8.31 -4.82
CA LYS A 106 0.17 -9.25 -4.76
C LYS A 106 0.84 -9.18 -3.39
N ILE A 107 0.99 -10.33 -2.75
CA ILE A 107 1.79 -10.46 -1.54
C ILE A 107 3.21 -10.83 -1.91
N LEU A 108 4.15 -9.99 -1.49
CA LEU A 108 5.57 -10.28 -1.56
C LEU A 108 5.97 -11.04 -0.29
N LYS A 109 6.35 -12.32 -0.46
CA LYS A 109 6.94 -13.10 0.62
C LYS A 109 8.44 -12.87 0.60
N HIS A 110 8.94 -12.18 1.61
CA HIS A 110 10.38 -12.09 1.82
C HIS A 110 10.81 -13.25 2.72
N PRO A 111 11.82 -14.04 2.31
CA PRO A 111 12.38 -15.05 3.19
C PRO A 111 13.02 -14.36 4.40
N GLU A 112 12.98 -15.03 5.55
CA GLU A 112 13.78 -14.65 6.71
C GLU A 112 15.26 -14.55 6.29
N PRO A 113 16.00 -13.54 6.77
CA PRO A 113 17.40 -13.39 6.43
C PRO A 113 18.19 -14.59 6.96
N LYS A 114 19.15 -15.07 6.16
CA LYS A 114 20.08 -16.10 6.62
C LYS A 114 20.94 -15.50 7.73
N MET A 115 21.03 -16.17 8.87
CA MET A 115 21.90 -15.76 9.95
C MET A 115 23.34 -16.24 9.70
N GLY A 116 24.31 -15.41 10.08
CA GLY A 116 25.74 -15.69 10.07
C GLY A 116 26.26 -16.01 11.47
N CYS A 117 27.54 -15.74 11.71
CA CYS A 117 28.17 -15.97 13.02
C CYS A 117 27.69 -14.99 14.10
N ASN A 118 27.93 -15.36 15.36
CA ASN A 118 27.76 -14.44 16.48
C ASN A 118 28.81 -13.33 16.40
N VAL A 119 28.50 -12.16 16.96
CA VAL A 119 29.43 -11.02 16.94
C VAL A 119 30.77 -11.38 17.62
N ASP A 120 30.74 -12.18 18.68
CA ASP A 120 31.94 -12.63 19.40
C ASP A 120 32.88 -13.52 18.56
N GLU A 121 32.32 -14.22 17.58
CA GLU A 121 33.06 -15.15 16.72
C GLU A 121 33.71 -14.43 15.52
N MET A 122 33.42 -13.14 15.34
CA MET A 122 33.84 -12.38 14.18
C MET A 122 35.30 -11.91 14.28
N GLY A 123 35.88 -11.88 15.48
CA GLY A 123 37.24 -11.39 15.71
C GLY A 123 37.37 -9.86 15.60
N LEU A 124 36.31 -9.13 15.93
CA LEU A 124 36.33 -7.67 16.04
C LEU A 124 36.92 -7.24 17.39
N GLU A 125 37.37 -5.99 17.48
CA GLU A 125 37.80 -5.37 18.74
C GLU A 125 36.70 -5.40 19.81
N ASP A 126 37.11 -5.57 21.06
CA ASP A 126 36.19 -5.72 22.20
C ASP A 126 35.23 -4.54 22.35
N GLU A 127 35.68 -3.32 22.06
CA GLU A 127 34.84 -2.11 22.11
C GLU A 127 33.70 -2.17 21.08
N ILE A 128 34.01 -2.59 19.84
CA ILE A 128 33.03 -2.75 18.77
C ILE A 128 32.05 -3.86 19.13
N THR A 129 32.55 -5.02 19.56
CA THR A 129 31.74 -6.17 19.98
C THR A 129 30.80 -5.80 21.13
N THR A 130 31.30 -5.09 22.14
CA THR A 130 30.51 -4.62 23.29
C THR A 130 29.43 -3.63 22.86
N TYR A 131 29.77 -2.70 21.96
CA TYR A 131 28.81 -1.73 21.45
C TYR A 131 27.70 -2.39 20.63
N LEU A 132 28.04 -3.32 19.72
CA LEU A 132 27.08 -4.06 18.91
C LEU A 132 26.07 -4.80 19.79
N LYS A 133 26.54 -5.51 20.83
CA LYS A 133 25.66 -6.17 21.81
C LYS A 133 24.78 -5.18 22.57
N LYS A 134 25.32 -4.02 22.95
CA LYS A 134 24.57 -2.97 23.65
C LYS A 134 23.39 -2.46 22.80
N ILE A 135 23.55 -2.38 21.48
CA ILE A 135 22.47 -2.04 20.55
C ILE A 135 21.67 -3.27 20.07
N GLN A 136 21.81 -4.40 20.77
CA GLN A 136 21.09 -5.67 20.54
C GLN A 136 21.45 -6.40 19.25
N ILE A 137 22.59 -6.07 18.64
CA ILE A 137 23.17 -6.85 17.55
C ILE A 137 24.06 -7.93 18.18
N ASN A 138 23.48 -9.13 18.34
CA ASN A 138 24.18 -10.29 18.92
C ASN A 138 24.71 -11.26 17.85
N GLN A 139 24.09 -11.25 16.67
CA GLN A 139 24.41 -12.14 15.56
C GLN A 139 24.29 -11.35 14.25
N PHE A 140 25.23 -11.57 13.34
CA PHE A 140 25.20 -10.95 12.02
C PHE A 140 24.25 -11.69 11.09
N TYR A 141 23.70 -11.00 10.10
CA TYR A 141 23.19 -11.68 8.91
C TYR A 141 24.35 -12.25 8.09
N LYS A 142 24.07 -13.31 7.33
CA LYS A 142 25.09 -14.02 6.57
C LYS A 142 25.83 -13.11 5.60
N PHE A 143 25.10 -12.23 4.92
CA PHE A 143 25.70 -11.27 4.00
C PHE A 143 26.57 -10.23 4.73
N GLN A 144 26.25 -9.87 5.97
CA GLN A 144 27.08 -8.96 6.77
C GLN A 144 28.38 -9.65 7.17
N GLU A 145 28.30 -10.90 7.68
CA GLU A 145 29.48 -11.72 8.00
C GLU A 145 30.42 -11.82 6.79
N GLU A 146 29.89 -12.21 5.62
CA GLU A 146 30.67 -12.34 4.39
C GLU A 146 31.29 -10.99 3.99
N SER A 147 30.48 -9.92 3.94
CA SER A 147 30.98 -8.60 3.54
C SER A 147 32.08 -8.08 4.46
N ILE A 148 31.90 -8.17 5.77
CA ILE A 148 32.89 -7.67 6.74
C ILE A 148 34.20 -8.46 6.62
N LYS A 149 34.15 -9.79 6.46
CA LYS A 149 35.35 -10.63 6.28
C LYS A 149 36.13 -10.24 5.02
N GLU A 150 35.45 -10.13 3.90
CA GLU A 150 36.07 -9.77 2.61
C GLU A 150 36.67 -8.35 2.65
N ILE A 151 35.97 -7.37 3.23
CA ILE A 151 36.47 -5.98 3.35
C ILE A 151 37.68 -5.90 4.31
N ILE A 152 37.69 -6.68 5.39
CA ILE A 152 38.85 -6.78 6.29
C ILE A 152 40.06 -7.33 5.53
N PHE A 153 39.85 -8.39 4.73
CA PHE A 153 40.89 -9.02 3.90
C PHE A 153 41.44 -8.10 2.79
N GLY A 154 40.70 -7.04 2.44
CA GLY A 154 41.13 -6.02 1.47
C GLY A 154 40.45 -6.15 0.10
N GLU A 155 39.42 -6.98 0.00
CA GLU A 155 38.69 -7.19 -1.25
C GLU A 155 37.67 -6.08 -1.51
N SER A 156 37.39 -5.84 -2.79
CA SER A 156 36.32 -4.94 -3.23
C SER A 156 35.00 -5.71 -3.30
N VAL A 157 34.01 -5.33 -2.50
CA VAL A 157 32.74 -6.06 -2.35
C VAL A 157 31.57 -5.23 -2.90
N ILE A 158 30.67 -5.88 -3.63
CA ILE A 158 29.34 -5.34 -3.99
C ILE A 158 28.30 -6.01 -3.08
N ILE A 159 27.61 -5.22 -2.27
CA ILE A 159 26.62 -5.72 -1.30
C ILE A 159 25.21 -5.51 -1.86
N GLU A 160 24.55 -6.60 -2.25
CA GLU A 160 23.14 -6.59 -2.63
C GLU A 160 22.27 -7.01 -1.44
N ALA A 161 21.54 -6.05 -0.85
CA ALA A 161 20.52 -6.35 0.14
C ALA A 161 19.42 -5.27 0.17
N PRO A 162 18.19 -5.58 0.65
CA PRO A 162 17.11 -4.61 0.77
C PRO A 162 17.42 -3.43 1.70
N THR A 163 16.68 -2.33 1.59
CA THR A 163 16.77 -1.23 2.57
C THR A 163 16.38 -1.72 3.96
N ALA A 164 16.98 -1.14 5.00
CA ALA A 164 16.78 -1.53 6.39
C ALA A 164 17.20 -2.99 6.74
N SER A 165 18.01 -3.64 5.89
CA SER A 165 18.53 -4.99 6.15
C SER A 165 19.86 -5.03 6.91
N GLY A 166 20.44 -3.88 7.25
CA GLY A 166 21.75 -3.81 7.92
C GLY A 166 22.97 -3.66 6.97
N LYS A 167 22.78 -3.11 5.76
CA LYS A 167 23.89 -2.84 4.81
C LYS A 167 24.91 -1.85 5.35
N THR A 168 24.48 -0.88 6.16
CA THR A 168 25.36 0.15 6.71
C THR A 168 26.42 -0.48 7.61
N GLU A 169 26.01 -1.37 8.50
CA GLU A 169 26.87 -2.12 9.40
C GLU A 169 27.87 -2.98 8.62
N ALA A 170 27.43 -3.60 7.52
CA ALA A 170 28.25 -4.49 6.70
C ALA A 170 29.53 -3.82 6.16
N PHE A 171 29.47 -2.53 5.77
CA PHE A 171 30.65 -1.81 5.31
C PHE A 171 31.26 -0.89 6.38
N LEU A 172 30.50 -0.43 7.36
CA LEU A 172 30.99 0.52 8.37
C LEU A 172 31.81 -0.17 9.45
N ILE A 173 31.41 -1.35 9.91
CA ILE A 173 32.15 -2.13 10.91
C ILE A 173 33.62 -2.33 10.49
N PRO A 174 33.94 -2.84 9.28
CA PRO A 174 35.33 -3.07 8.87
C PRO A 174 36.10 -1.76 8.67
N VAL A 175 35.43 -0.64 8.38
CA VAL A 175 36.06 0.68 8.33
C VAL A 175 36.43 1.14 9.73
N ILE A 176 35.51 1.10 10.69
CA ILE A 176 35.76 1.47 12.09
C ILE A 176 36.87 0.59 12.67
N GLN A 177 36.83 -0.72 12.42
CA GLN A 177 37.85 -1.68 12.86
C GLN A 177 39.27 -1.33 12.36
N LYS A 178 39.40 -0.59 11.24
CA LYS A 178 40.69 -0.14 10.68
C LYS A 178 41.10 1.26 11.18
N ILE A 179 40.17 2.02 11.74
CA ILE A 179 40.43 3.35 12.30
C ILE A 179 40.94 3.15 13.74
N LYS A 180 42.22 3.45 13.95
CA LYS A 180 42.82 3.56 15.28
C LYS A 180 42.73 4.98 15.80
#